data_AF-A0AAP9GJ01-F1
#
_entry.id   AF-A0AAP9GJ01-F1
#
_cell.length_a   1.000
_cell.length_b   1.000
_cell.length_c   1.000
_cell.angle_alpha   90.00
_cell.angle_beta   90.00
_cell.angle_gamma   90.00
#
_symmetry.space_group_name_H-M   'P 1'
#
loop_
_entity.id
_entity.type
_entity.pdbx_description
1 polymer ?
#
loop_
_entity_poly.entity_id
_entity_poly.type
_entity_poly.pdbx_seq_one_letter_code
_entity_poly.pdbx_strand_id
1 'polypeptide(L)'
;MEITIVLATLGSIALAALPILLDINRQAYVSMLHSSQSSLGTSLKFFHAKVMIDDAHEHRQMTYIDHQVNMLSGMPEASANSIRALLEIGLPAKGNSPIDKPCKGSDFCIMGNQFPSSAYFVAIPEYQFADHSGLDRVVYIWPQGYTLEREACYFYYVNQASTRSVVRGHVTEGC
;
A
#
# COMPACT_ATOMS: atom_id res chain seq x y z
N MET A 1 29.43 -19.40 40.34
CA MET A 1 28.33 -18.46 40.67
C MET A 1 28.34 -17.21 39.78
N GLU A 2 29.42 -16.91 39.06
CA GLU A 2 29.53 -15.78 38.12
C GLU A 2 28.66 -15.92 36.86
N ILE A 3 28.72 -17.09 36.18
CA ILE A 3 28.02 -17.32 34.92
C ILE A 3 26.48 -17.22 35.06
N THR A 4 25.94 -17.70 36.18
CA THR A 4 24.51 -17.60 36.51
C THR A 4 24.04 -16.17 36.70
N ILE A 5 24.88 -15.30 37.28
CA ILE A 5 24.56 -13.89 37.49
C ILE A 5 24.61 -13.15 36.15
N VAL A 6 25.61 -13.44 35.31
CA VAL A 6 25.74 -12.84 33.97
C VAL A 6 24.58 -13.24 33.05
N LEU A 7 24.14 -14.50 33.07
CA LEU A 7 22.97 -14.94 32.30
C LEU A 7 21.67 -14.28 32.80
N ALA A 8 21.50 -14.15 34.12
CA ALA A 8 20.32 -13.51 34.70
C ALA A 8 20.24 -12.02 34.36
N THR A 9 21.37 -11.31 34.41
CA THR A 9 21.42 -9.88 34.06
C THR A 9 21.22 -9.66 32.56
N LEU A 10 21.88 -10.44 31.70
CA LEU A 10 21.68 -10.37 30.24
C LEU A 10 20.23 -10.69 29.84
N GLY A 11 19.62 -11.70 30.46
CA GLY A 11 18.21 -12.05 30.23
C GLY A 11 17.26 -10.92 30.61
N SER A 12 17.53 -10.24 31.73
CA SER A 12 16.71 -9.13 32.23
C SER A 12 16.82 -7.88 31.34
N ILE A 13 18.02 -7.59 30.83
CA ILE A 13 18.25 -6.47 29.91
C ILE A 13 17.56 -6.74 28.56
N ALA A 14 17.65 -7.96 28.04
CA ALA A 14 16.98 -8.33 26.79
C ALA A 14 15.45 -8.19 26.90
N LEU A 15 14.86 -8.65 28.01
CA LEU A 15 13.42 -8.53 28.26
C LEU A 15 12.96 -7.06 28.38
N ALA A 16 13.77 -6.20 28.98
CA ALA A 16 13.46 -4.78 29.11
C ALA A 16 13.57 -4.00 27.79
N ALA A 17 14.44 -4.43 26.87
CA ALA A 17 14.65 -3.77 25.57
C ALA A 17 13.60 -4.14 24.50
N LEU A 18 13.02 -5.33 24.59
CA LEU A 18 12.00 -5.82 23.65
C LEU A 18 10.82 -4.86 23.43
N PRO A 19 10.13 -4.34 24.47
CA PRO A 19 8.98 -3.45 24.25
C PRO A 19 9.36 -2.15 23.53
N ILE A 20 10.55 -1.59 23.84
CA ILE A 20 11.06 -0.37 23.19
C ILE A 20 11.37 -0.65 21.71
N LEU A 21 12.00 -1.78 21.42
CA LEU A 21 12.31 -2.19 20.05
C LEU A 21 11.04 -2.40 19.22
N LEU A 22 10.00 -3.01 19.81
CA LEU A 22 8.70 -3.18 19.16
C LEU A 22 8.05 -1.83 18.84
N ASP A 23 8.08 -0.88 19.78
CA ASP A 23 7.52 0.46 19.58
C ASP A 23 8.27 1.25 18.48
N ILE A 24 9.61 1.20 18.47
CA ILE A 24 10.42 1.84 17.42
C ILE A 24 10.08 1.26 16.03
N ASN A 25 10.01 -0.07 15.91
CA ASN A 25 9.67 -0.71 14.65
C ASN A 25 8.27 -0.31 14.17
N ARG A 26 7.28 -0.33 15.07
CA ARG A 26 5.92 0.13 14.79
C ARG A 26 5.90 1.55 14.25
N GLN A 27 6.53 2.50 14.96
CA GLN A 27 6.59 3.90 14.54
C GLN A 27 7.31 4.08 13.20
N ALA A 28 8.34 3.29 12.93
CA ALA A 28 9.04 3.28 11.65
C ALA A 28 8.12 2.83 10.50
N TYR A 29 7.38 1.73 10.66
CA TYR A 29 6.44 1.26 9.65
C TYR A 29 5.31 2.27 9.40
N VAL A 30 4.73 2.85 10.45
CA VAL A 30 3.71 3.90 10.34
C VAL A 30 4.26 5.08 9.53
N SER A 31 5.43 5.59 9.91
CA SER A 31 6.07 6.71 9.21
C SER A 31 6.36 6.40 7.74
N MET A 32 6.78 5.17 7.46
CA MET A 32 7.05 4.70 6.11
C MET A 32 5.77 4.62 5.26
N LEU A 33 4.66 4.14 5.84
CA LEU A 33 3.34 4.12 5.17
C LEU A 33 2.86 5.55 4.88
N HIS A 34 2.98 6.47 5.83
CA HIS A 34 2.64 7.89 5.63
C HIS A 34 3.45 8.53 4.50
N SER A 35 4.77 8.30 4.49
CA SER A 35 5.66 8.81 3.46
C SER A 35 5.30 8.25 2.08
N SER A 36 5.09 6.93 1.98
CA SER A 36 4.74 6.25 0.74
C SER A 36 3.37 6.70 0.20
N GLN A 37 2.38 6.85 1.07
CA GLN A 37 1.06 7.38 0.72
C GLN A 37 1.14 8.83 0.23
N SER A 38 1.99 9.65 0.83
CA SER A 38 2.23 11.04 0.42
C SER A 38 2.93 11.13 -0.95
N SER A 39 3.92 10.25 -1.18
CA SER A 39 4.58 10.09 -2.48
C SER A 39 3.57 9.71 -3.56
N LEU A 40 2.72 8.69 -3.31
CA LEU A 40 1.63 8.33 -4.22
C LEU A 40 0.73 9.51 -4.56
N GLY A 41 0.36 10.30 -3.55
CA GLY A 41 -0.45 11.50 -3.75
C GLY A 41 0.17 12.53 -4.67
N THR A 42 1.49 12.69 -4.56
CA THR A 42 2.24 13.62 -5.39
C THR A 42 2.33 13.09 -6.82
N SER A 43 2.66 11.81 -7.01
CA SER A 43 2.65 11.15 -8.33
C SER A 43 1.28 11.22 -9.00
N LEU A 44 0.19 11.02 -8.27
CA LEU A 44 -1.17 11.14 -8.81
C LEU A 44 -1.50 12.56 -9.27
N LYS A 45 -1.05 13.59 -8.55
CA LYS A 45 -1.23 14.99 -8.96
C LYS A 45 -0.46 15.31 -10.24
N PHE A 46 0.79 14.88 -10.34
CA PHE A 46 1.60 15.06 -11.55
C PHE A 46 1.04 14.26 -12.72
N PHE A 47 0.59 13.03 -12.48
CA PHE A 47 -0.09 12.21 -13.47
C PHE A 47 -1.34 12.92 -14.00
N HIS A 48 -2.21 13.39 -13.10
CA HIS A 48 -3.42 14.10 -13.50
C HIS A 48 -3.10 15.38 -14.28
N ALA A 49 -2.12 16.17 -13.85
CA ALA A 49 -1.67 17.34 -14.59
C ALA A 49 -1.20 16.96 -16.01
N LYS A 50 -0.46 15.86 -16.16
CA LYS A 50 -0.05 15.35 -17.47
C LYS A 50 -1.25 14.93 -18.32
N VAL A 51 -2.22 14.21 -17.75
CA VAL A 51 -3.48 13.86 -18.44
C VAL A 51 -4.19 15.08 -18.99
N MET A 52 -4.24 16.16 -18.21
CA MET A 52 -4.87 17.41 -18.64
C MET A 52 -4.07 18.14 -19.72
N ILE A 53 -2.74 18.15 -19.64
CA ILE A 53 -1.86 18.77 -20.65
C ILE A 53 -1.96 18.03 -21.99
N ASP A 54 -1.99 16.71 -21.95
CA ASP A 54 -2.00 15.85 -23.14
C ASP A 54 -3.43 15.62 -23.70
N ASP A 55 -4.46 16.23 -23.08
CA ASP A 55 -5.90 15.99 -23.35
C ASP A 55 -6.27 14.50 -23.38
N ALA A 56 -5.66 13.72 -22.47
CA ALA A 56 -5.71 12.27 -22.50
C ALA A 56 -6.82 11.67 -21.63
N HIS A 57 -7.78 12.47 -21.17
CA HIS A 57 -8.75 12.08 -20.14
C HIS A 57 -9.64 10.86 -20.51
N GLU A 58 -9.95 10.69 -21.80
CA GLU A 58 -10.71 9.53 -22.32
C GLU A 58 -9.80 8.39 -22.82
N HIS A 59 -8.47 8.52 -22.70
CA HIS A 59 -7.55 7.46 -23.10
C HIS A 59 -7.56 6.32 -22.09
N ARG A 60 -7.28 5.10 -22.56
CA ARG A 60 -7.16 3.91 -21.70
C ARG A 60 -5.75 3.69 -21.14
N GLN A 61 -4.75 4.34 -21.74
CA GLN A 61 -3.35 4.25 -21.35
C GLN A 61 -2.66 5.59 -21.60
N MET A 62 -1.68 5.89 -20.76
CA MET A 62 -0.78 7.03 -20.89
C MET A 62 0.65 6.61 -20.54
N THR A 63 1.63 7.22 -21.21
CA THR A 63 3.03 7.15 -20.80
C THR A 63 3.30 8.17 -19.69
N TYR A 64 3.76 7.74 -18.53
CA TYR A 64 4.18 8.59 -17.41
C TYR A 64 5.60 8.19 -16.99
N ILE A 65 6.55 9.13 -17.08
CA ILE A 65 7.99 8.92 -16.74
C ILE A 65 8.48 7.58 -17.30
N ASP A 66 8.36 7.42 -18.62
CA ASP A 66 8.77 6.23 -19.40
C ASP A 66 8.04 4.91 -19.08
N HIS A 67 7.01 4.93 -18.23
CA HIS A 67 6.17 3.78 -17.93
C HIS A 67 4.78 3.91 -18.54
N GLN A 68 4.22 2.79 -19.03
CA GLN A 68 2.81 2.73 -19.44
C GLN A 68 1.93 2.57 -18.20
N VAL A 69 0.96 3.46 -18.06
CA VAL A 69 -0.03 3.45 -16.98
C VAL A 69 -1.40 3.25 -17.59
N ASN A 70 -2.10 2.17 -17.21
CA ASN A 70 -3.50 2.02 -17.57
C ASN A 70 -4.35 3.01 -16.79
N MET A 71 -5.34 3.58 -17.46
CA MET A 71 -6.25 4.56 -16.93
C MET A 71 -7.69 4.07 -16.97
N LEU A 72 -8.44 4.46 -15.96
CA LEU A 72 -9.88 4.31 -15.90
C LEU A 72 -10.47 5.62 -15.38
N SER A 73 -11.42 6.18 -16.14
CA SER A 73 -12.06 7.47 -15.83
C SER A 73 -11.07 8.63 -15.63
N GLY A 74 -10.04 8.72 -16.49
CA GLY A 74 -9.06 9.81 -16.47
C GLY A 74 -8.02 9.75 -15.35
N MET A 75 -8.03 8.69 -14.53
CA MET A 75 -7.08 8.46 -13.44
C MET A 75 -6.45 7.07 -13.58
N PRO A 76 -5.28 6.81 -12.96
CA PRO A 76 -4.67 5.49 -13.00
C PRO A 76 -5.62 4.41 -12.48
N GLU A 77 -5.71 3.29 -13.19
CA GLU A 77 -6.41 2.11 -12.66
C GLU A 77 -5.84 1.72 -11.31
N ALA A 78 -6.68 1.26 -10.39
CA ALA A 78 -6.24 0.68 -9.12
C ALA A 78 -5.65 -0.73 -9.30
N SER A 79 -4.83 -0.91 -10.35
CA SER A 79 -4.12 -2.14 -10.67
C SER A 79 -2.70 -2.09 -10.12
N ALA A 80 -2.14 -3.25 -9.77
CA ALA A 80 -0.77 -3.28 -9.26
C ALA A 80 0.25 -2.78 -10.30
N ASN A 81 -0.02 -2.99 -11.59
CA ASN A 81 0.84 -2.52 -12.68
C ASN A 81 0.83 -0.99 -12.81
N SER A 82 -0.36 -0.39 -12.86
CA SER A 82 -0.49 1.08 -12.95
C SER A 82 0.14 1.77 -11.74
N ILE A 83 -0.04 1.21 -10.54
CA ILE A 83 0.49 1.84 -9.31
C ILE A 83 2.00 1.67 -9.18
N ARG A 84 2.57 0.54 -9.61
CA ARG A 84 4.04 0.39 -9.70
C ARG A 84 4.68 1.43 -10.61
N ALA A 85 4.03 1.75 -11.72
CA ALA A 85 4.52 2.77 -12.66
C ALA A 85 4.48 4.20 -12.08
N LEU A 86 3.79 4.42 -10.95
CA LEU A 86 3.70 5.73 -10.29
C LEU A 86 4.57 5.85 -9.04
N LEU A 87 5.06 4.73 -8.50
CA LEU A 87 5.74 4.67 -7.21
C LEU A 87 7.17 4.17 -7.36
N GLU A 88 8.10 4.98 -6.90
CA GLU A 88 9.51 4.62 -6.74
C GLU A 88 9.76 4.00 -5.36
N ILE A 89 9.06 2.92 -5.05
CA ILE A 89 9.27 2.14 -3.81
C ILE A 89 9.56 0.68 -4.15
N GLY A 90 10.18 -0.06 -3.22
CA GLY A 90 10.55 -1.47 -3.40
C GLY A 90 9.35 -2.41 -3.49
N LEU A 91 8.63 -2.41 -4.62
CA LEU A 91 7.52 -3.32 -4.92
C LEU A 91 7.98 -4.55 -5.72
N PRO A 92 7.23 -5.67 -5.68
CA PRO A 92 7.54 -6.83 -6.51
C PRO A 92 7.42 -6.45 -7.99
N ALA A 93 8.36 -6.89 -8.82
CA ALA A 93 8.44 -6.49 -10.23
C ALA A 93 7.18 -6.80 -11.06
N LYS A 94 6.39 -7.81 -10.67
CA LYS A 94 5.16 -8.22 -11.38
C LYS A 94 4.16 -8.90 -10.47
N GLY A 95 2.89 -8.83 -10.86
CA GLY A 95 1.80 -9.59 -10.23
C GLY A 95 1.42 -9.12 -8.83
N ASN A 96 0.33 -9.67 -8.31
CA ASN A 96 -0.09 -9.40 -6.94
C ASN A 96 0.74 -10.22 -5.95
N SER A 97 0.95 -9.67 -4.76
CA SER A 97 1.53 -10.37 -3.61
C SER A 97 0.50 -11.28 -2.96
N PRO A 98 0.92 -12.39 -2.33
CA PRO A 98 0.01 -13.20 -1.51
C PRO A 98 -0.47 -12.40 -0.30
N ILE A 99 -1.73 -12.56 0.11
CA ILE A 99 -2.33 -11.77 1.21
C ILE A 99 -2.20 -12.42 2.59
N ASP A 100 -2.01 -13.74 2.60
CA ASP A 100 -2.05 -14.63 3.77
C ASP A 100 -0.66 -14.91 4.36
N LYS A 101 0.39 -14.48 3.65
CA LYS A 101 1.79 -14.65 4.04
C LYS A 101 2.64 -13.47 3.59
N PRO A 102 3.73 -13.17 4.30
CA PRO A 102 4.63 -12.09 3.91
C PRO A 102 5.19 -12.28 2.50
N CYS A 103 5.22 -11.19 1.72
CA CYS A 103 5.91 -11.22 0.43
C CYS A 103 7.44 -11.29 0.62
N LYS A 104 8.15 -11.66 -0.45
CA LYS A 104 9.60 -11.84 -0.46
C LYS A 104 10.22 -11.12 -1.65
N GLY A 105 11.43 -10.58 -1.45
CA GLY A 105 12.21 -9.94 -2.51
C GLY A 105 11.81 -8.51 -2.83
N SER A 106 11.03 -7.87 -1.95
CA SER A 106 10.59 -6.48 -2.06
C SER A 106 10.28 -5.94 -0.65
N ASP A 107 10.50 -4.64 -0.44
CA ASP A 107 10.25 -3.96 0.84
C ASP A 107 8.75 -3.77 1.12
N PHE A 108 7.96 -3.75 0.05
CA PHE A 108 6.52 -3.68 0.08
C PHE A 108 5.88 -4.80 -0.73
N CYS A 109 4.65 -5.10 -0.36
CA CYS A 109 3.76 -6.02 -1.04
C CYS A 109 2.61 -5.23 -1.68
N ILE A 110 1.96 -5.76 -2.71
CA ILE A 110 0.88 -5.08 -3.44
C ILE A 110 -0.21 -6.03 -3.90
N MET A 111 -1.47 -5.61 -3.76
CA MET A 111 -2.65 -6.32 -4.27
C MET A 111 -3.57 -5.31 -4.95
N GLY A 112 -3.66 -5.36 -6.28
CA GLY A 112 -4.51 -4.46 -7.06
C GLY A 112 -5.79 -5.11 -7.55
N ASN A 113 -6.65 -4.29 -8.15
CA ASN A 113 -7.93 -4.65 -8.77
C ASN A 113 -8.91 -5.32 -7.81
N GLN A 114 -8.91 -4.91 -6.54
CA GLN A 114 -9.86 -5.41 -5.56
C GLN A 114 -11.11 -4.53 -5.50
N PHE A 115 -12.23 -5.11 -5.13
CA PHE A 115 -13.54 -4.47 -4.91
C PHE A 115 -14.36 -5.38 -3.98
N PRO A 116 -15.47 -4.93 -3.37
CA PRO A 116 -16.14 -5.66 -2.28
C PRO A 116 -16.44 -7.15 -2.50
N SER A 117 -16.72 -7.56 -3.74
CA SER A 117 -17.00 -8.97 -4.09
C SER A 117 -15.77 -9.75 -4.58
N SER A 118 -14.57 -9.17 -4.52
CA SER A 118 -13.32 -9.83 -4.90
C SER A 118 -12.85 -10.79 -3.81
N ALA A 119 -12.20 -11.87 -4.23
CA ALA A 119 -11.69 -12.90 -3.33
C ALA A 119 -10.68 -12.41 -2.28
N TYR A 120 -9.94 -11.32 -2.58
CA TYR A 120 -8.88 -10.78 -1.73
C TYR A 120 -9.17 -9.35 -1.27
N PHE A 121 -10.46 -8.98 -1.24
CA PHE A 121 -10.88 -7.69 -0.74
C PHE A 121 -10.76 -7.62 0.79
N VAL A 122 -10.17 -6.54 1.28
CA VAL A 122 -10.10 -6.22 2.71
C VAL A 122 -10.84 -4.92 2.95
N ALA A 123 -11.82 -4.94 3.85
CA ALA A 123 -12.60 -3.75 4.17
C ALA A 123 -11.68 -2.65 4.72
N ILE A 124 -11.83 -1.44 4.18
CA ILE A 124 -11.12 -0.25 4.66
C ILE A 124 -11.97 0.38 5.77
N PRO A 125 -11.43 0.60 6.99
CA PRO A 125 -12.14 1.31 8.04
C PRO A 125 -12.67 2.66 7.58
N GLU A 126 -13.90 2.99 7.96
CA GLU A 126 -14.57 4.27 7.66
C GLU A 126 -14.77 4.61 6.17
N TYR A 127 -14.39 3.73 5.25
CA TYR A 127 -14.60 3.91 3.82
C TYR A 127 -15.63 2.89 3.28
N GLN A 128 -16.63 3.39 2.57
CA GLN A 128 -17.63 2.56 1.90
C GLN A 128 -17.56 2.81 0.39
N PHE A 129 -17.54 1.73 -0.37
CA PHE A 129 -17.68 1.80 -1.81
C PHE A 129 -19.13 2.17 -2.13
N ALA A 130 -19.33 3.25 -2.89
CA ALA A 130 -20.65 3.64 -3.37
C ALA A 130 -21.14 2.67 -4.46
N ASP A 131 -20.22 2.21 -5.32
CA ASP A 131 -20.48 1.21 -6.34
C ASP A 131 -19.95 -0.18 -5.93
N HIS A 132 -20.82 -1.18 -6.02
CA HIS A 132 -20.49 -2.60 -5.80
C HIS A 132 -20.39 -3.40 -7.10
N SER A 133 -20.56 -2.78 -8.27
CA SER A 133 -20.46 -3.45 -9.57
C SER A 133 -19.04 -3.89 -9.93
N GLY A 134 -18.03 -3.36 -9.22
CA GLY A 134 -16.61 -3.60 -9.48
C GLY A 134 -15.99 -2.60 -10.46
N LEU A 135 -16.69 -1.50 -10.75
CA LEU A 135 -16.13 -0.35 -11.47
C LEU A 135 -15.16 0.41 -10.56
N ASP A 136 -15.57 0.69 -9.33
CA ASP A 136 -14.70 1.26 -8.31
C ASP A 136 -13.75 0.17 -7.79
N ARG A 137 -12.46 0.48 -7.77
CA ARG A 137 -11.41 -0.51 -7.44
C ARG A 137 -10.37 0.06 -6.51
N VAL A 138 -9.81 -0.82 -5.69
CA VAL A 138 -8.75 -0.52 -4.75
C VAL A 138 -7.50 -1.34 -5.00
N VAL A 139 -6.37 -0.70 -4.73
CA VAL A 139 -5.07 -1.33 -4.53
C VAL A 139 -4.63 -1.14 -3.09
N TYR A 140 -4.11 -2.22 -2.51
CA TYR A 140 -3.50 -2.21 -1.18
C TYR A 140 -1.99 -2.38 -1.32
N ILE A 141 -1.24 -1.67 -0.50
CA ILE A 141 0.21 -1.77 -0.40
C ILE A 141 0.58 -1.85 1.08
N TRP A 142 1.38 -2.84 1.46
CA TRP A 142 1.75 -3.08 2.86
C TRP A 142 3.22 -3.46 3.00
N PRO A 143 3.84 -3.31 4.18
CA PRO A 143 5.26 -3.57 4.35
C PRO A 143 5.57 -5.05 4.34
N GLN A 144 6.80 -5.39 3.94
CA GLN A 144 7.33 -6.74 4.07
C GLN A 144 7.29 -7.18 5.55
N GLY A 145 6.95 -8.45 5.77
CA GLY A 145 6.79 -9.02 7.13
C GLY A 145 5.35 -9.01 7.62
N TYR A 146 4.48 -8.20 7.02
CA TYR A 146 3.05 -8.14 7.29
C TYR A 146 2.25 -8.87 6.19
N THR A 147 0.98 -9.13 6.51
CA THR A 147 -0.05 -9.82 5.75
C THR A 147 -1.28 -8.95 5.67
N LEU A 148 -1.81 -8.77 4.46
CA LEU A 148 -2.96 -7.91 4.23
C LEU A 148 -4.24 -8.46 4.90
N GLU A 149 -4.37 -9.79 4.98
CA GLU A 149 -5.58 -10.43 5.50
C GLU A 149 -5.77 -10.24 7.01
N ARG A 150 -4.67 -10.15 7.77
CA ARG A 150 -4.71 -10.19 9.24
C ARG A 150 -4.28 -8.89 9.91
N GLU A 151 -3.38 -8.14 9.29
CA GLU A 151 -2.80 -6.95 9.89
C GLU A 151 -3.35 -5.68 9.25
N ALA A 152 -3.92 -4.82 10.09
CA ALA A 152 -4.35 -3.48 9.74
C ALA A 152 -3.13 -2.53 9.60
N CYS A 153 -2.19 -2.87 8.71
CA CYS A 153 -0.94 -2.15 8.47
C CYS A 153 -0.68 -1.99 6.96
N TYR A 154 -1.37 -1.06 6.32
CA TYR A 154 -1.30 -0.87 4.87
C TYR A 154 -1.67 0.55 4.46
N PHE A 155 -1.28 0.97 3.25
CA PHE A 155 -1.88 2.12 2.58
C PHE A 155 -2.61 1.69 1.33
N TYR A 156 -3.55 2.53 0.90
CA TYR A 156 -4.45 2.18 -0.20
C TYR A 156 -4.70 3.34 -1.13
N TYR A 157 -5.08 2.99 -2.35
CA TYR A 157 -5.61 3.90 -3.36
C TYR A 157 -6.85 3.28 -3.99
N VAL A 158 -7.93 4.06 -4.00
CA VAL A 158 -9.21 3.73 -4.63
C VAL A 158 -9.37 4.62 -5.85
N ASN A 159 -9.53 4.02 -7.01
CA ASN A 159 -10.08 4.70 -8.18
C ASN A 159 -11.60 4.54 -8.12
N GLN A 160 -12.30 5.64 -7.84
CA GLN A 160 -13.76 5.71 -7.89
C GLN A 160 -14.17 6.10 -9.30
N ALA A 161 -14.05 5.14 -10.22
CA ALA A 161 -14.31 5.35 -11.62
C ALA A 161 -15.77 5.76 -11.90
N SER A 162 -16.70 5.36 -11.01
CA SER A 162 -18.11 5.75 -11.05
C SER A 162 -18.33 7.27 -10.89
N THR A 163 -17.52 7.94 -10.07
CA THR A 163 -17.62 9.37 -9.75
C THR A 163 -16.46 10.20 -10.30
N ARG A 164 -15.56 9.58 -11.07
CA ARG A 164 -14.33 10.19 -11.61
C ARG A 164 -13.47 10.83 -10.51
N SER A 165 -13.39 10.18 -9.35
CA SER A 165 -12.60 10.64 -8.21
C SER A 165 -11.65 9.56 -7.72
N VAL A 166 -10.74 9.95 -6.82
CA VAL A 166 -9.82 9.03 -6.18
C VAL A 166 -9.81 9.25 -4.68
N VAL A 167 -9.69 8.16 -3.93
CA VAL A 167 -9.54 8.19 -2.48
C VAL A 167 -8.25 7.46 -2.13
N ARG A 168 -7.52 7.97 -1.15
CA ARG A 168 -6.26 7.37 -0.71
C ARG A 168 -6.07 7.61 0.78
N GLY A 169 -5.50 6.64 1.45
CA GLY A 169 -5.33 6.68 2.90
C GLY A 169 -4.39 5.59 3.37
N HIS A 170 -4.32 5.43 4.68
CA HIS A 170 -3.56 4.38 5.34
C HIS A 170 -4.34 3.86 6.55
N VAL A 171 -3.98 2.66 6.96
CA VAL A 171 -4.52 1.90 8.08
C VAL A 171 -3.31 1.40 8.84
N THR A 172 -3.23 1.73 10.13
CA THR A 172 -2.01 1.60 10.93
C THR A 172 -2.23 0.97 12.30
N GLU A 173 -3.47 0.60 12.62
CA GLU A 173 -3.87 0.03 13.91
C GLU A 173 -3.19 -1.31 14.19
N GLY A 174 -2.86 -2.06 13.14
CA GLY A 174 -2.16 -3.34 13.18
C GLY A 174 -0.68 -3.26 12.84
N CYS A 175 -0.15 -2.05 12.61
CA CYS A 175 1.27 -1.79 12.82
C CYS A 175 1.48 -1.67 14.35
#